data_AF-A0A7Y3DQL6-F1
#
_entry.id   AF-A0A7Y3DQL6-F1
#
_cell.length_a   1.000
_cell.length_b   1.000
_cell.length_c   1.000
_cell.angle_alpha   90.00
_cell.angle_beta   90.00
_cell.angle_gamma   90.00
#
_symmetry.space_group_name_H-M   'P 1'
#
loop_
_entity.id
_entity.type
_entity.pdbx_description
1 polymer ?
#
loop_
_entity_poly.entity_id
_entity_poly.type
_entity_poly.pdbx_seq_one_letter_code
_entity_poly.pdbx_strand_id
1 'polypeptide(L)'
;MNFSKTSKKFLSQSAEAYYKFEHHEIPFAAVKIYICGLECDWEKLDDIVRENFRSENDFFLKSNTQYAILMQNTTLEAAEEATHRLGVKLRLVIYGFKNQDSERRPFLSAYIYGVGEASKKLQFRYLDAFNSFYPKKESEKWPTSFREYLKRLEPLKTRDHKPINIIV
;
A
#
# COMPACT_ATOMS: atom_id res chain seq x y z
N MET A 1 6.16 -20.66 -2.92
CA MET A 1 5.06 -19.94 -3.63
C MET A 1 5.60 -19.41 -4.95
N ASN A 2 4.95 -19.70 -6.09
CA ASN A 2 5.47 -19.34 -7.41
C ASN A 2 5.16 -17.85 -7.70
N PHE A 3 6.09 -16.96 -7.38
CA PHE A 3 5.92 -15.50 -7.45
C PHE A 3 5.39 -15.05 -8.83
N SER A 4 5.89 -15.66 -9.90
CA SER A 4 5.46 -15.39 -11.29
C SER A 4 3.98 -15.73 -11.56
N LYS A 5 3.44 -16.78 -10.93
CA LYS A 5 2.00 -17.13 -11.06
C LYS A 5 1.13 -16.20 -10.22
N THR A 6 1.60 -15.84 -9.02
CA THR A 6 0.88 -14.96 -8.09
C THR A 6 0.80 -13.53 -8.64
N SER A 7 1.88 -13.03 -9.22
CA SER A 7 1.91 -11.71 -9.85
C SER A 7 0.99 -11.64 -11.07
N LYS A 8 0.99 -12.66 -11.94
CA LYS A 8 0.06 -12.74 -13.09
C LYS A 8 -1.40 -12.71 -12.65
N LYS A 9 -1.75 -13.47 -11.59
CA LYS A 9 -3.11 -13.45 -11.02
C LYS A 9 -3.48 -12.06 -10.50
N PHE A 10 -2.58 -11.42 -9.75
CA PHE A 10 -2.81 -10.08 -9.22
C PHE A 10 -3.04 -9.05 -10.34
N LEU A 11 -2.19 -9.04 -11.38
CA LEU A 11 -2.34 -8.16 -12.54
C LEU A 11 -3.66 -8.38 -13.30
N SER A 12 -4.03 -9.65 -13.51
CA SER A 12 -5.32 -9.99 -14.14
C SER A 12 -6.51 -9.48 -13.33
N GLN A 13 -6.49 -9.66 -12.00
CA GLN A 13 -7.55 -9.19 -11.11
C GLN A 13 -7.61 -7.65 -11.05
N SER A 14 -6.47 -7.00 -11.14
CA SER A 14 -6.37 -5.54 -11.19
C SER A 14 -6.99 -4.99 -12.48
N ALA A 15 -6.69 -5.61 -13.62
CA ALA A 15 -7.30 -5.26 -14.91
C ALA A 15 -8.82 -5.47 -14.90
N GLU A 16 -9.29 -6.57 -14.31
CA GLU A 16 -10.72 -6.86 -14.16
C GLU A 16 -11.43 -5.82 -13.29
N ALA A 17 -10.83 -5.42 -12.16
CA ALA A 17 -11.39 -4.39 -11.29
C ALA A 17 -11.51 -3.03 -12.00
N TYR A 18 -10.50 -2.67 -12.79
CA TYR A 18 -10.53 -1.46 -13.61
C TYR A 18 -11.62 -1.50 -14.68
N TYR A 19 -11.77 -2.64 -15.38
CA TYR A 19 -12.86 -2.83 -16.34
C TYR A 19 -14.24 -2.66 -15.68
N LYS A 20 -14.44 -3.25 -14.48
CA LYS A 20 -15.69 -3.10 -13.73
C LYS A 20 -15.95 -1.64 -13.31
N PHE A 21 -14.92 -0.88 -12.99
CA PHE A 21 -15.06 0.55 -12.75
C PHE A 21 -15.49 1.30 -14.02
N GLU A 22 -14.80 1.11 -15.14
CA GLU A 22 -15.10 1.81 -16.40
C GLU A 22 -16.50 1.53 -16.94
N HIS A 23 -17.00 0.30 -16.79
CA HIS A 23 -18.27 -0.12 -17.38
C HIS A 23 -19.45 -0.17 -16.40
N HIS A 24 -19.18 -0.27 -15.10
CA HIS A 24 -20.22 -0.49 -14.09
C HIS A 24 -20.12 0.47 -12.89
N GLU A 25 -19.19 1.44 -12.90
CA GLU A 25 -18.90 2.35 -11.80
C GLU A 25 -18.59 1.64 -10.47
N ILE A 26 -18.18 0.37 -10.52
CA ILE A 26 -17.86 -0.41 -9.31
C ILE A 26 -16.50 0.09 -8.79
N PRO A 27 -16.42 0.58 -7.53
CA PRO A 27 -15.18 1.15 -7.01
C PRO A 27 -14.15 0.08 -6.70
N PHE A 28 -12.89 0.42 -6.86
CA PHE A 28 -11.77 -0.38 -6.39
C PHE A 28 -10.67 0.54 -5.85
N ALA A 29 -9.82 -0.04 -5.00
CA ALA A 29 -8.59 0.58 -4.56
C ALA A 29 -7.45 -0.43 -4.65
N ALA A 30 -6.27 0.06 -4.97
CA ALA A 30 -5.04 -0.72 -5.00
C ALA A 30 -4.01 0.01 -4.13
N VAL A 31 -3.47 -0.71 -3.15
CA VAL A 31 -2.58 -0.19 -2.13
C VAL A 31 -1.23 -0.87 -2.26
N LYS A 32 -0.17 -0.07 -2.40
CA LYS A 32 1.20 -0.55 -2.30
C LYS A 32 1.81 -0.04 -1.00
N ILE A 33 2.10 -0.95 -0.08
CA ILE A 33 2.68 -0.67 1.23
C ILE A 33 4.15 -1.03 1.19
N TYR A 34 4.99 -0.15 1.70
CA TYR A 34 6.39 -0.43 1.99
C TYR A 34 6.61 -0.32 3.50
N ILE A 35 7.24 -1.35 4.07
CA ILE A 35 7.56 -1.41 5.50
C ILE A 35 9.05 -1.74 5.63
N CYS A 36 9.81 -0.91 6.34
CA CYS A 36 11.17 -1.29 6.74
C CYS A 36 11.60 -0.71 8.09
N GLY A 37 12.80 -1.11 8.52
CA GLY A 37 13.35 -0.73 9.82
C GLY A 37 12.65 -1.43 10.99
N LEU A 38 11.92 -2.53 10.70
CA LEU A 38 11.31 -3.38 11.72
C LEU A 38 12.16 -4.63 11.93
N GLU A 39 12.68 -4.78 13.13
CA GLU A 39 13.15 -6.08 13.64
C GLU A 39 11.95 -6.79 14.28
N CYS A 40 11.10 -7.38 13.44
CA CYS A 40 9.93 -8.12 13.90
C CYS A 40 9.83 -9.48 13.20
N ASP A 41 9.09 -10.38 13.83
CA ASP A 41 8.68 -11.64 13.23
C ASP A 41 7.82 -11.36 11.99
N TRP A 42 8.30 -11.80 10.82
CA TRP A 42 7.64 -11.58 9.54
C TRP A 42 6.28 -12.25 9.44
N GLU A 43 6.03 -13.33 10.20
CA GLU A 43 4.71 -13.97 10.27
C GLU A 43 3.73 -13.08 11.03
N LYS A 44 4.15 -12.51 12.17
CA LYS A 44 3.33 -11.54 12.91
C LYS A 44 3.03 -10.28 12.09
N LEU A 45 3.99 -9.83 11.28
CA LEU A 45 3.76 -8.70 10.38
C LEU A 45 2.72 -9.04 9.31
N ASP A 46 2.75 -10.25 8.76
CA ASP A 46 1.75 -10.71 7.79
C ASP A 46 0.36 -10.75 8.39
N ASP A 47 0.23 -11.25 9.62
CA ASP A 47 -1.04 -11.29 10.34
C ASP A 47 -1.57 -9.88 10.59
N ILE A 48 -0.73 -8.97 11.09
CA ILE A 48 -1.11 -7.57 11.30
C ILE A 48 -1.58 -6.93 9.99
N VAL A 49 -0.86 -7.13 8.88
CA VAL A 49 -1.29 -6.60 7.59
C VAL A 49 -2.63 -7.20 7.20
N ARG A 50 -2.77 -8.53 7.21
CA ARG A 50 -3.99 -9.23 6.78
C ARG A 50 -5.21 -8.88 7.61
N GLU A 51 -5.07 -8.65 8.91
CA GLU A 51 -6.18 -8.25 9.80
C GLU A 51 -6.73 -6.83 9.53
N ASN A 52 -5.93 -5.93 8.93
CA ASN A 52 -6.36 -4.56 8.66
C ASN A 52 -7.08 -4.41 7.31
N PHE A 53 -6.94 -5.42 6.45
CA PHE A 53 -7.56 -5.53 5.14
C PHE A 53 -8.57 -6.70 5.16
N ARG A 54 -9.42 -6.81 4.14
CA ARG A 54 -10.42 -7.88 4.07
C ARG A 54 -9.77 -9.11 3.45
N SER A 55 -8.94 -9.82 4.23
CA SER A 55 -8.05 -10.90 3.77
C SER A 55 -8.68 -11.93 2.81
N GLU A 56 -9.98 -12.20 2.93
CA GLU A 56 -10.73 -13.13 2.06
C GLU A 56 -11.24 -12.51 0.75
N ASN A 57 -11.45 -11.19 0.74
CA ASN A 57 -12.02 -10.44 -0.40
C ASN A 57 -10.97 -9.61 -1.15
N ASP A 58 -9.83 -9.35 -0.52
CA ASP A 58 -8.73 -8.56 -1.08
C ASP A 58 -7.64 -9.49 -1.63
N PHE A 59 -7.03 -9.12 -2.76
CA PHE A 59 -5.92 -9.88 -3.33
C PHE A 59 -4.60 -9.33 -2.82
N PHE A 60 -3.74 -10.20 -2.29
CA PHE A 60 -2.43 -9.83 -1.77
C PHE A 60 -1.31 -10.37 -2.66
N LEU A 61 -0.35 -9.50 -2.93
CA LEU A 61 0.95 -9.84 -3.50
C LEU A 61 2.03 -9.32 -2.55
N LYS A 62 2.74 -10.24 -1.89
CA LYS A 62 3.80 -9.93 -0.92
C LYS A 62 5.20 -10.07 -1.55
N SER A 63 6.12 -9.23 -1.09
CA SER A 63 7.57 -9.44 -1.17
C SER A 63 8.23 -9.21 0.20
N ASN A 64 9.57 -9.18 0.26
CA ASN A 64 10.30 -9.08 1.53
C ASN A 64 9.92 -7.85 2.37
N THR A 65 9.70 -6.69 1.75
CA THR A 65 9.40 -5.43 2.47
C THR A 65 8.19 -4.71 1.92
N GLN A 66 7.46 -5.31 0.98
CA GLN A 66 6.34 -4.67 0.32
C GLN A 66 5.12 -5.57 0.22
N TYR A 67 3.96 -4.93 0.28
CA TYR A 67 2.66 -5.53 0.01
C TYR A 67 2.02 -4.74 -1.12
N ALA A 68 1.49 -5.44 -2.11
CA ALA A 68 0.53 -4.92 -3.05
C ALA A 68 -0.82 -5.57 -2.74
N ILE A 69 -1.85 -4.76 -2.54
CA ILE A 69 -3.17 -5.19 -2.07
C ILE A 69 -4.19 -4.60 -3.03
N LEU A 70 -5.01 -5.43 -3.64
CA LEU A 70 -6.14 -5.01 -4.46
C LEU A 70 -7.42 -5.21 -3.64
N MET A 71 -8.10 -4.11 -3.35
CA MET A 71 -9.36 -4.05 -2.61
C MET A 71 -10.50 -3.83 -3.60
N GLN A 72 -11.30 -4.87 -3.85
CA GLN A 72 -12.48 -4.77 -4.71
C GLN A 72 -13.65 -4.11 -3.94
N ASN A 73 -14.58 -3.47 -4.66
CA ASN A 73 -15.74 -2.79 -4.07
C ASN A 73 -15.35 -1.83 -2.92
N THR A 74 -14.27 -1.10 -3.11
CA THR A 74 -13.65 -0.27 -2.07
C THR A 74 -13.25 1.08 -2.65
N THR A 75 -13.64 2.15 -1.97
CA THR A 75 -13.22 3.52 -2.33
C THR A 75 -11.80 3.80 -1.89
N LEU A 76 -11.20 4.82 -2.47
CA LEU A 76 -9.87 5.28 -2.11
C LEU A 76 -9.82 5.72 -0.63
N GLU A 77 -10.85 6.39 -0.13
CA GLU A 77 -10.97 6.84 1.26
C GLU A 77 -11.01 5.66 2.24
N ALA A 78 -11.79 4.61 1.92
CA ALA A 78 -11.82 3.40 2.73
C ALA A 78 -10.46 2.67 2.75
N ALA A 79 -9.70 2.73 1.65
CA ALA A 79 -8.34 2.21 1.60
C ALA A 79 -7.34 3.09 2.38
N GLU A 80 -7.52 4.41 2.39
CA GLU A 80 -6.75 5.33 3.25
C GLU A 80 -6.96 4.96 4.72
N GLU A 81 -8.22 4.77 5.15
CA GLU A 81 -8.54 4.37 6.52
C GLU A 81 -7.95 3.01 6.90
N ALA A 82 -8.03 2.01 6.02
CA ALA A 82 -7.41 0.70 6.26
C ALA A 82 -5.90 0.81 6.46
N THR A 83 -5.24 1.63 5.63
CA THR A 83 -3.81 1.88 5.73
C THR A 83 -3.46 2.67 6.99
N HIS A 84 -4.30 3.62 7.39
CA HIS A 84 -4.13 4.36 8.64
C HIS A 84 -4.23 3.45 9.88
N ARG A 85 -5.25 2.57 9.94
CA ARG A 85 -5.38 1.56 11.01
C ARG A 85 -4.16 0.65 11.10
N LEU A 86 -3.61 0.23 9.95
CA LEU A 86 -2.37 -0.53 9.91
C LEU A 86 -1.21 0.26 10.51
N GLY A 87 -1.03 1.54 10.13
CA GLY A 87 0.00 2.41 10.68
C GLY A 87 -0.07 2.54 12.20
N VAL A 88 -1.27 2.72 12.75
CA VAL A 88 -1.51 2.78 14.21
C VAL A 88 -1.14 1.46 14.89
N LYS A 89 -1.61 0.31 14.38
CA LYS A 89 -1.30 -1.01 14.95
C LYS A 89 0.21 -1.30 14.92
N LEU A 90 0.88 -1.01 13.81
CA LEU A 90 2.32 -1.21 13.71
C LEU A 90 3.10 -0.30 14.65
N ARG A 91 2.63 0.94 14.86
CA ARG A 91 3.23 1.86 15.83
C ARG A 91 3.19 1.28 17.25
N LEU A 92 2.06 0.70 17.65
CA LEU A 92 1.92 0.05 18.96
C LEU A 92 2.87 -1.14 19.13
N VAL A 93 3.01 -1.94 18.07
CA VAL A 93 3.95 -3.08 18.04
C VAL A 93 5.39 -2.58 18.18
N ILE A 94 5.76 -1.51 17.47
CA ILE A 94 7.09 -0.88 17.53
C ILE A 94 7.40 -0.30 18.91
N TYR A 95 6.46 0.41 19.54
CA TYR A 95 6.66 0.97 20.89
C TYR A 95 6.91 -0.11 21.95
N GLY A 96 6.53 -1.36 21.69
CA GLY A 96 6.85 -2.51 22.54
C GLY A 96 8.30 -3.00 22.43
N PHE A 97 9.05 -2.63 21.40
CA PHE A 97 10.44 -3.04 21.20
C PHE A 97 11.42 -2.01 21.78
N LYS A 98 12.09 -2.37 22.88
CA LYS A 98 12.88 -1.48 23.75
C LYS A 98 14.20 -0.94 23.19
N ASN A 99 14.63 -1.28 21.98
CA ASN A 99 15.91 -0.82 21.44
C ASN A 99 15.70 -0.22 20.05
N GLN A 100 15.59 1.10 19.97
CA GLN A 100 15.80 1.80 18.71
C GLN A 100 17.16 2.48 18.77
N ASP A 101 18.18 1.80 18.25
CA ASP A 101 19.34 2.52 17.72
C ASP A 101 18.83 3.55 16.71
N SER A 102 19.26 4.79 16.90
CA SER A 102 18.70 5.99 16.27
C SER A 102 18.83 6.03 14.73
N GLU A 103 19.58 5.09 14.15
CA GLU A 103 19.94 5.05 12.73
C GLU A 103 18.91 4.34 11.83
N ARG A 104 17.96 3.57 12.40
CA ARG A 104 16.93 2.86 11.61
C ARG A 104 15.53 3.06 12.18
N ARG A 105 15.00 4.28 12.00
CA ARG A 105 13.60 4.56 12.35
C ARG A 105 12.68 3.75 11.44
N PRO A 106 11.75 2.95 12.00
CA PRO A 106 10.80 2.23 11.18
C PRO A 106 9.95 3.21 10.39
N PHE A 107 9.74 2.89 9.11
CA PHE A 107 8.88 3.68 8.24
C PHE A 107 7.86 2.81 7.53
N LEU A 108 6.65 3.35 7.39
CA LEU A 108 5.58 2.78 6.59
C LEU A 108 5.10 3.84 5.62
N SER A 109 5.29 3.57 4.33
CA SER A 109 4.72 4.38 3.27
C SER A 109 3.71 3.58 2.48
N ALA A 110 2.62 4.23 2.07
CA ALA A 110 1.58 3.62 1.27
C ALA A 110 1.23 4.50 0.08
N TYR A 111 1.15 3.85 -1.08
CA TYR A 111 0.71 4.44 -2.34
C TYR A 111 -0.64 3.83 -2.70
N ILE A 112 -1.68 4.64 -2.67
CA ILE A 112 -3.06 4.22 -2.88
C ILE A 112 -3.53 4.79 -4.21
N TYR A 113 -4.03 3.92 -5.08
CA TYR A 113 -4.70 4.32 -6.32
C TYR A 113 -6.10 3.74 -6.30
N GLY A 114 -7.12 4.57 -6.50
CA GLY A 114 -8.49 4.08 -6.42
C GLY A 114 -9.52 5.14 -6.75
N VAL A 115 -10.78 4.76 -6.66
CA VAL A 115 -11.91 5.64 -6.96
C VAL A 115 -12.20 6.50 -5.74
N GLY A 116 -12.02 7.82 -5.87
CA GLY A 116 -12.42 8.77 -4.83
C GLY A 116 -13.94 8.83 -4.71
N GLU A 117 -14.44 8.66 -3.50
CA GLU A 117 -15.87 8.60 -3.18
C GLU A 117 -16.61 9.85 -3.68
N ALA A 118 -16.09 11.05 -3.36
CA ALA A 118 -16.73 12.31 -3.71
C ALA A 118 -16.67 12.62 -5.21
N SER A 119 -15.60 12.21 -5.90
CA SER A 119 -15.36 12.61 -7.29
C SER A 119 -15.77 11.54 -8.31
N LYS A 120 -16.00 10.29 -7.87
CA LYS A 120 -16.13 9.10 -8.74
C LYS A 120 -15.03 8.98 -9.79
N LYS A 121 -13.85 9.55 -9.51
CA LYS A 121 -12.70 9.57 -10.42
C LYS A 121 -11.56 8.82 -9.80
N LEU A 122 -10.71 8.27 -10.64
CA LEU A 122 -9.46 7.68 -10.19
C LEU A 122 -8.57 8.77 -9.61
N GLN A 123 -8.10 8.54 -8.40
CA GLN A 123 -7.17 9.41 -7.70
C GLN A 123 -5.99 8.58 -7.20
N PHE A 124 -4.91 9.28 -6.93
CA PHE A 124 -3.71 8.73 -6.33
C PHE A 124 -3.41 9.46 -5.03
N ARG A 125 -3.02 8.72 -3.99
CA ARG A 125 -2.66 9.25 -2.68
C ARG A 125 -1.40 8.59 -2.15
N TYR A 126 -0.60 9.39 -1.47
CA TYR A 126 0.54 8.94 -0.70
C TYR A 126 0.25 9.17 0.78
N LEU A 127 0.48 8.14 1.59
CA LEU A 127 0.36 8.20 3.04
C LEU A 127 1.68 7.75 3.68
N ASP A 128 2.22 8.57 4.59
CA ASP A 128 3.18 8.12 5.59
C ASP A 128 2.38 7.66 6.82
N ALA A 129 2.18 6.36 6.97
CA ALA A 129 1.24 5.85 7.96
C ALA A 129 1.75 5.94 9.40
N PHE A 130 3.04 6.19 9.63
CA PHE A 130 3.56 6.49 10.98
C PHE A 130 3.48 7.96 11.36
N ASN A 131 3.31 8.83 10.37
CA ASN A 131 3.28 10.27 10.54
C ASN A 131 1.97 10.85 9.99
N SER A 132 0.86 10.42 10.60
CA SER A 132 -0.51 10.83 10.26
C SER A 132 -0.75 12.35 10.39
N PHE A 133 0.15 13.06 11.07
CA PHE A 133 0.12 14.52 11.28
C PHE A 133 0.81 15.32 10.18
N TYR A 134 1.56 14.67 9.27
CA TYR A 134 2.17 15.38 8.15
C TYR A 134 1.15 15.58 7.03
N PRO A 135 1.06 16.80 6.45
CA PRO A 135 0.09 17.10 5.41
C PRO A 135 0.28 16.13 4.24
N LYS A 136 -0.85 15.68 3.66
CA LYS A 136 -0.91 14.89 2.42
C LYS A 136 0.03 15.56 1.40
N LYS A 137 1.24 15.03 1.23
CA LYS A 137 2.19 15.58 0.23
C LYS A 137 1.69 15.16 -1.14
N GLU A 138 0.92 16.05 -1.77
CA GLU A 138 0.65 16.03 -3.20
C GLU A 138 1.90 16.49 -3.96
N SER A 139 3.00 15.71 -3.98
CA SER A 139 4.12 16.10 -4.83
C SER A 139 4.93 14.93 -5.38
N GLU A 140 5.30 15.08 -6.66
CA GLU A 140 6.03 14.22 -7.62
C GLU A 140 5.22 13.47 -8.68
N LYS A 141 4.91 14.14 -9.82
CA LYS A 141 4.49 13.53 -11.12
C LYS A 141 4.05 12.05 -11.01
N TRP A 142 2.86 11.88 -10.45
CA TRP A 142 2.30 10.59 -10.07
C TRP A 142 1.50 9.98 -11.24
N PRO A 143 1.35 8.64 -11.31
CA PRO A 143 0.88 7.96 -12.51
C PRO A 143 -0.43 8.54 -13.04
N THR A 144 -0.41 8.95 -14.30
CA THR A 144 -1.54 9.54 -15.02
C THR A 144 -2.55 8.48 -15.49
N SER A 145 -2.19 7.20 -15.40
CA SER A 145 -3.05 6.08 -15.78
C SER A 145 -2.89 4.88 -14.85
N PHE A 146 -3.94 4.05 -14.77
CA PHE A 146 -3.92 2.78 -14.05
C PHE A 146 -2.81 1.85 -14.57
N ARG A 147 -2.49 1.90 -15.88
CA ARG A 147 -1.38 1.17 -16.48
C ARG A 147 -0.02 1.61 -15.94
N GLU A 148 0.19 2.91 -15.72
CA GLU A 148 1.42 3.41 -15.08
C GLU A 148 1.52 3.01 -13.61
N TYR A 149 0.38 2.99 -12.90
CA TYR A 149 0.31 2.46 -11.55
C TYR A 149 0.66 0.96 -11.49
N LEU A 150 0.09 0.14 -12.38
CA LEU A 150 0.40 -1.29 -12.49
C LEU A 150 1.87 -1.56 -12.82
N LYS A 151 2.50 -0.76 -13.67
CA LYS A 151 3.95 -0.86 -13.94
C LYS A 151 4.80 -0.60 -12.69
N ARG A 152 4.31 0.21 -11.75
CA ARG A 152 4.96 0.42 -10.44
C ARG A 152 4.65 -0.71 -9.44
N LEU A 153 3.70 -1.60 -9.73
CA LEU A 153 3.39 -2.82 -8.97
C LEU A 153 4.20 -4.06 -9.43
N GLU A 154 4.72 -4.06 -10.67
CA GLU A 154 5.69 -5.05 -11.12
C GLU A 154 7.00 -4.97 -10.31
N PRO A 155 7.70 -6.08 -10.06
CA PRO A 155 8.56 -6.23 -8.88
C PRO A 155 9.70 -5.20 -8.87
N LEU A 156 9.84 -4.45 -7.77
CA LEU A 156 10.62 -4.93 -6.61
C LEU A 156 12.04 -5.37 -7.00
N LYS A 157 12.76 -4.58 -7.80
CA LYS A 157 14.22 -4.67 -7.81
C LYS A 157 14.73 -4.09 -6.49
N THR A 158 15.57 -4.87 -5.83
CA THR A 158 16.21 -4.71 -4.52
C THR A 158 17.05 -3.43 -4.33
N ARG A 159 16.94 -2.40 -5.19
CA ARG A 159 17.85 -1.25 -5.21
C ARG A 159 17.21 0.14 -5.37
N ASP A 160 15.88 0.27 -5.46
CA ASP A 160 15.25 1.57 -5.77
C ASP A 160 14.91 2.46 -4.57
N HIS A 161 15.63 2.35 -3.45
CA HIS A 161 15.44 3.26 -2.32
C HIS A 161 16.72 4.00 -2.00
N LYS A 162 16.93 5.12 -2.71
CA LYS A 162 17.44 6.30 -2.02
C LYS A 162 16.29 6.83 -1.15
N PRO A 163 16.48 7.02 0.16
CA PRO A 163 15.50 7.73 0.97
C PRO A 163 15.20 9.06 0.28
N ILE A 164 13.91 9.39 0.15
CA ILE A 164 13.50 10.73 -0.28
C ILE A 164 14.01 11.67 0.80
N ASN A 165 15.06 12.43 0.49
CA ASN A 165 15.50 13.53 1.34
C ASN A 165 14.35 14.53 1.37
N ILE A 166 13.59 14.51 2.47
CA ILE A 166 12.69 15.61 2.78
C ILE A 166 13.60 16.78 3.16
N ILE A 167 13.78 17.71 2.22
CA ILE A 167 14.32 19.03 2.54
C ILE A 167 13.25 19.68 3.44
N VAL A 168 13.66 19.95 4.68
CA VAL A 168 12.88 20.66 5.71
C VAL A 168 12.88 22.14 5.39
#